data_AF-A0A9D4UC22-F1
#
_entry.id   AF-A0A9D4UC22-F1
#
_cell.length_a   1.000
_cell.length_b   1.000
_cell.length_c   1.000
_cell.angle_alpha   90.00
_cell.angle_beta   90.00
_cell.angle_gamma   90.00
#
_symmetry.space_group_name_H-M   'P 1'
#
loop_
_entity.id
_entity.type
_entity.pdbx_description
1 polymer ?
#
loop_
_entity_poly.entity_id
_entity_poly.type
_entity_poly.pdbx_seq_one_letter_code
_entity_poly.pdbx_strand_id
1 'polypeptide(L)'
;MFTNKERQRQRTGRYGSSRDDYLQELVTEFQKTANEDSKRNIVAHLANFAYDPFNYEFFRKLHIIDLFLDCLTEPCPKMVEYGVAGLCNCCPDPANSTIIVRNDGIPLIIACVSSSSGKTKSV
;
A
#
# COMPACT_ATOMS: atom_id res chain seq x y z
N MET A 1 10.89 -0.56 14.37
CA MET A 1 10.18 -0.10 15.59
C MET A 1 8.87 0.52 15.17
N PHE A 2 7.74 0.00 15.63
CA PHE A 2 6.41 0.50 15.27
C PHE A 2 6.10 1.86 15.92
N THR A 3 5.16 2.58 15.33
CA THR A 3 4.73 3.90 15.77
C THR A 3 3.57 3.77 16.75
N ASN A 4 3.38 4.81 17.56
CA ASN A 4 2.25 4.95 18.45
C ASN A 4 1.76 6.41 18.42
N LYS A 5 0.65 6.70 19.11
CA LYS A 5 0.04 8.04 19.15
C LYS A 5 1.00 9.11 19.65
N GLU A 6 1.83 8.82 20.65
CA GLU A 6 2.80 9.78 21.20
C GLU A 6 3.90 10.13 20.19
N ARG A 7 4.49 9.11 19.56
CA ARG A 7 5.52 9.30 18.53
C ARG A 7 4.97 10.02 17.30
N GLN A 8 3.72 9.75 16.90
CA GLN A 8 3.08 10.56 15.84
C GLN A 8 3.01 12.02 16.25
N ARG A 9 2.45 12.33 17.44
CA ARG A 9 2.32 13.71 17.93
C ARG A 9 3.66 14.43 17.97
N GLN A 10 4.72 13.75 18.40
CA GLN A 10 6.08 14.30 18.42
C GLN A 10 6.61 14.62 17.02
N ARG A 11 6.33 13.78 16.00
CA ARG A 11 6.81 13.96 14.63
C ARG A 11 6.00 14.97 13.82
N THR A 12 4.69 15.01 14.02
CA THR A 12 3.78 15.92 13.33
C THR A 12 3.99 17.38 13.79
N GLY A 13 4.36 17.59 15.05
CA GLY A 13 4.48 18.94 15.62
C GLY A 13 3.14 19.66 15.71
N ARG A 14 3.15 20.97 16.01
CA ARG A 14 1.94 21.77 16.28
C ARG A 14 1.09 22.08 15.03
N TYR A 15 1.70 22.02 13.84
CA TYR A 15 1.09 22.45 12.57
C TYR A 15 1.07 21.36 11.50
N GLY A 16 1.53 20.14 11.80
CA GLY A 16 1.48 19.05 10.83
C GLY A 16 0.07 18.47 10.70
N SER A 17 -0.22 17.88 9.54
CA SER A 17 -1.46 17.17 9.29
C SER A 17 -1.58 15.92 10.17
N SER A 18 -2.82 15.55 10.50
CA SER A 18 -3.09 14.29 11.17
C SER A 18 -2.63 13.11 10.30
N ARG A 19 -2.44 11.93 10.89
CA ARG A 19 -2.03 10.74 10.11
C ARG A 19 -3.08 10.39 9.06
N ASP A 20 -4.35 10.53 9.39
CA ASP A 20 -5.46 10.27 8.48
C ASP A 20 -5.54 11.29 7.35
N ASP A 21 -5.39 12.59 7.64
CA ASP A 21 -5.36 13.63 6.60
C ASP A 21 -4.18 13.41 5.64
N TYR A 22 -3.00 13.11 6.18
CA TYR A 22 -1.81 12.86 5.36
C TYR A 22 -1.97 11.66 4.41
N LEU A 23 -2.54 10.56 4.91
CA LEU A 23 -2.81 9.39 4.07
C LEU A 23 -3.92 9.68 3.04
N GLN A 24 -4.94 10.45 3.40
CA GLN A 24 -5.97 10.89 2.47
C GLN A 24 -5.39 11.80 1.37
N GLU A 25 -4.47 12.70 1.70
CA GLU A 25 -3.76 13.54 0.74
C GLU A 25 -2.99 12.69 -0.28
N LEU A 26 -2.25 11.66 0.18
CA LEU A 26 -1.54 10.74 -0.71
C LEU A 26 -2.49 9.99 -1.66
N VAL A 27 -3.59 9.44 -1.15
CA VAL A 27 -4.60 8.77 -1.99
C VAL A 27 -5.21 9.74 -3.00
N THR A 28 -5.51 10.96 -2.57
CA THR A 28 -6.07 12.01 -3.44
C THR A 28 -5.07 12.42 -4.53
N GLU A 29 -3.79 12.53 -4.19
CA GLU A 29 -2.74 12.85 -5.16
C GLU A 29 -2.58 11.72 -6.18
N PHE A 30 -2.60 10.46 -5.75
CA PHE A 30 -2.54 9.29 -6.64
C PHE A 30 -3.67 9.31 -7.67
N GLN A 31 -4.89 9.65 -7.24
CA GLN A 31 -6.07 9.72 -8.11
C GLN A 31 -6.04 10.90 -9.09
N LYS A 32 -5.41 12.02 -8.72
CA LYS A 32 -5.42 13.27 -9.50
C LYS A 32 -4.23 13.40 -10.44
N THR A 33 -3.09 12.83 -10.10
CA THR A 33 -1.88 13.00 -10.89
C THR A 33 -1.90 12.17 -12.16
N ALA A 34 -1.52 12.76 -13.29
CA ALA A 34 -1.27 12.05 -14.54
C ALA A 34 0.19 11.58 -14.66
N ASN A 35 1.05 11.95 -13.70
CA ASN A 35 2.47 11.57 -13.72
C ASN A 35 2.64 10.18 -13.09
N GLU A 36 3.07 9.23 -13.93
CA GLU A 36 3.26 7.83 -13.53
C GLU A 36 4.40 7.62 -12.53
N ASP A 37 5.45 8.46 -12.53
CA ASP A 37 6.49 8.42 -11.49
C ASP A 37 5.94 8.89 -10.15
N SER A 38 5.12 9.94 -10.13
CA SER A 38 4.44 10.40 -8.91
C SER A 38 3.55 9.29 -8.34
N LYS A 39 2.73 8.64 -9.18
CA LYS A 39 1.90 7.51 -8.73
C LYS A 39 2.75 6.40 -8.12
N ARG A 40 3.82 5.97 -8.80
CA ARG A 40 4.74 4.94 -8.29
C ARG A 40 5.35 5.33 -6.94
N ASN A 41 5.80 6.57 -6.79
CA ASN A 41 6.37 7.06 -5.55
C ASN A 41 5.35 7.06 -4.42
N ILE A 42 4.09 7.42 -4.69
CA ILE A 42 3.02 7.37 -3.71
C ILE A 42 2.74 5.93 -3.28
N VAL A 43 2.61 4.97 -4.21
CA VAL A 43 2.36 3.57 -3.85
C VAL A 43 3.52 2.98 -3.05
N ALA A 44 4.77 3.27 -3.43
CA ALA A 44 5.95 2.88 -2.65
C ALA A 44 5.91 3.47 -1.23
N HIS A 45 5.48 4.73 -1.10
CA HIS A 45 5.35 5.39 0.19
C HIS A 45 4.27 4.73 1.06
N LEU A 46 3.10 4.44 0.48
CA LEU A 46 2.02 3.73 1.15
C LEU A 46 2.45 2.30 1.56
N ALA A 47 3.20 1.60 0.71
CA ALA A 47 3.73 0.27 1.01
C ALA A 47 4.71 0.30 2.21
N ASN A 48 5.52 1.35 2.34
CA ASN A 48 6.37 1.54 3.53
C ASN A 48 5.54 1.80 4.79
N PHE A 49 4.40 2.51 4.68
CA PHE A 49 3.48 2.73 5.79
C PHE A 49 2.72 1.46 6.20
N ALA A 50 2.46 0.55 5.26
CA ALA A 50 1.86 -0.76 5.52
C ALA A 50 2.69 -1.65 6.46
N TYR A 51 3.97 -1.35 6.68
CA TYR A 51 4.78 -2.11 7.63
C TYR A 51 4.35 -1.89 9.09
N ASP A 52 3.69 -0.77 9.40
CA ASP A 52 3.38 -0.36 10.77
C ASP A 52 1.87 -0.53 11.07
N PRO A 53 1.48 -1.41 12.01
CA PRO A 53 0.08 -1.66 12.34
C PRO A 53 -0.70 -0.43 12.80
N PHE A 54 -0.01 0.61 13.27
CA PHE A 54 -0.62 1.90 13.58
C PHE A 54 -1.44 2.46 12.40
N ASN A 55 -1.07 2.13 11.16
CA ASN A 55 -1.72 2.65 9.97
C ASN A 55 -2.93 1.83 9.49
N TYR A 56 -3.15 0.61 10.00
CA TYR A 56 -4.10 -0.32 9.40
C TYR A 56 -5.56 0.15 9.44
N GLU A 57 -5.96 0.82 10.52
CA GLU A 57 -7.31 1.38 10.60
C GLU A 57 -7.54 2.45 9.51
N PHE A 58 -6.56 3.32 9.28
CA PHE A 58 -6.62 4.31 8.21
C PHE A 58 -6.60 3.65 6.83
N PHE A 59 -5.81 2.60 6.65
CA PHE A 59 -5.72 1.87 5.38
C PHE A 59 -7.06 1.26 4.97
N ARG A 60 -7.78 0.69 5.95
CA ARG A 60 -9.14 0.18 5.73
C ARG A 60 -10.14 1.30 5.46
N LYS A 61 -10.08 2.39 6.22
CA LYS A 61 -10.96 3.57 6.04
C LYS A 61 -10.78 4.22 4.66
N LEU A 62 -9.54 4.26 4.16
CA LEU A 62 -9.16 4.95 2.94
C LEU A 62 -9.06 4.03 1.71
N HIS A 63 -9.45 2.76 1.83
CA HIS A 63 -9.40 1.78 0.74
C HIS A 63 -7.99 1.60 0.12
N ILE A 64 -6.93 1.76 0.93
CA ILE A 64 -5.55 1.63 0.45
C ILE A 64 -5.21 0.17 0.12
N ILE A 65 -5.85 -0.80 0.79
CA ILE A 65 -5.68 -2.22 0.49
C ILE A 65 -6.20 -2.53 -0.92
N ASP A 66 -7.34 -1.93 -1.29
CA ASP A 66 -7.95 -2.07 -2.61
C ASP A 66 -7.05 -1.45 -3.68
N LEU A 67 -6.49 -0.27 -3.39
CA LEU A 67 -5.49 0.38 -4.25
C LEU A 67 -4.28 -0.53 -4.51
N PHE A 68 -3.78 -1.26 -3.51
CA PHE A 68 -2.68 -2.22 -3.74
C PHE A 68 -3.09 -3.41 -4.62
N LEU A 69 -4.35 -3.87 -4.53
CA LEU A 69 -4.88 -4.91 -5.42
C LEU A 69 -4.98 -4.42 -6.86
N ASP A 70 -5.48 -3.20 -7.07
CA ASP A 70 -5.55 -2.56 -8.39
C ASP A 70 -4.15 -2.47 -9.03
N CYS A 71 -3.13 -2.15 -8.23
CA CYS A 71 -1.74 -2.10 -8.68
C CYS A 71 -1.23 -3.44 -9.24
N LEU A 72 -1.81 -4.59 -8.88
CA LEU A 72 -1.41 -5.90 -9.42
C LEU A 72 -1.83 -6.10 -10.88
N THR A 73 -2.78 -5.30 -11.37
CA THR A 73 -3.30 -5.36 -12.74
C THR A 73 -2.64 -4.34 -13.67
N GLU A 74 -1.83 -3.44 -13.10
CA GLU A 74 -1.14 -2.40 -13.85
C GLU A 74 -0.05 -2.97 -14.77
N PRO A 75 0.13 -2.44 -15.98
CA PRO A 75 1.14 -2.92 -16.93
C PRO A 75 2.58 -2.61 -16.48
N CYS A 76 2.76 -1.67 -15.56
CA CYS A 76 4.06 -1.25 -15.07
C CYS A 76 4.59 -2.23 -14.00
N PRO A 77 5.71 -2.94 -14.22
CA PRO A 77 6.22 -3.91 -13.26
C PRO A 77 6.58 -3.32 -11.89
N LYS A 78 7.04 -2.06 -11.85
CA LYS A 78 7.33 -1.37 -10.58
C LYS A 78 6.06 -1.08 -9.78
N MET A 79 4.94 -0.78 -10.46
CA MET A 79 3.67 -0.56 -9.77
C MET A 79 3.19 -1.85 -9.11
N VAL A 80 3.26 -2.97 -9.85
CA VAL A 80 2.96 -4.31 -9.35
C VAL A 80 3.86 -4.66 -8.15
N GLU A 81 5.16 -4.43 -8.26
CA GLU A 81 6.13 -4.69 -7.17
C GLU A 81 5.76 -3.94 -5.89
N TYR A 82 5.44 -2.64 -5.97
CA TYR A 82 5.03 -1.86 -4.81
C TYR A 82 3.66 -2.26 -4.26
N GLY A 83 2.71 -2.63 -5.13
CA GLY A 83 1.42 -3.19 -4.72
C GLY A 83 1.57 -4.48 -3.91
N VAL A 84 2.35 -5.45 -4.43
CA VAL A 84 2.67 -6.69 -3.72
C VAL A 84 3.39 -6.41 -2.40
N ALA A 85 4.36 -5.50 -2.39
CA ALA A 85 5.07 -5.13 -1.16
C ALA A 85 4.11 -4.57 -0.09
N GLY A 86 3.17 -3.71 -0.49
CA GLY A 86 2.13 -3.18 0.39
C GLY A 86 1.23 -4.29 0.97
N LEU A 87 0.77 -5.21 0.12
CA LEU A 87 -0.05 -6.36 0.54
C LEU A 87 0.73 -7.28 1.48
N CYS A 88 1.97 -7.63 1.17
CA CYS A 88 2.82 -8.47 2.03
C CYS A 88 3.04 -7.83 3.41
N ASN A 89 3.18 -6.51 3.46
CA ASN A 89 3.37 -5.79 4.72
C ASN A 89 2.11 -5.74 5.58
N CYS A 90 0.91 -5.69 4.99
CA CYS A 90 -0.34 -5.53 5.75
C CYS A 90 -1.18 -6.81 5.91
N CYS A 91 -0.97 -7.84 5.08
CA CYS A 91 -1.76 -9.07 5.09
C CYS A 91 -1.62 -9.96 6.35
N PRO A 92 -0.56 -9.88 7.18
CA PRO A 92 -0.53 -10.65 8.42
C PRO A 92 -1.62 -10.24 9.44
N ASP A 93 -2.21 -9.04 9.29
CA ASP A 93 -3.35 -8.61 10.09
C ASP A 93 -4.64 -9.30 9.62
N PRO A 94 -5.41 -9.98 10.50
CA PRO A 94 -6.59 -10.73 10.10
C PRO A 94 -7.72 -9.89 9.46
N ALA A 95 -7.85 -8.61 9.84
CA ALA A 95 -8.86 -7.75 9.24
C ALA A 95 -8.46 -7.35 7.82
N ASN A 96 -7.18 -7.08 7.60
CA ASN A 96 -6.64 -6.80 6.27
C ASN A 96 -6.68 -8.04 5.37
N SER A 97 -6.31 -9.23 5.86
CA SER A 97 -6.39 -10.47 5.09
C SER A 97 -7.83 -10.79 4.66
N THR A 98 -8.81 -10.51 5.53
CA THR A 98 -10.23 -10.66 5.21
C THR A 98 -10.66 -9.75 4.05
N ILE A 99 -10.17 -8.51 4.01
CA ILE A 99 -10.45 -7.58 2.90
C ILE A 99 -9.82 -8.09 1.61
N ILE A 100 -8.56 -8.53 1.65
CA ILE A 100 -7.86 -9.09 0.48
C ILE A 100 -8.64 -10.27 -0.11
N VAL A 101 -9.11 -11.19 0.74
CA VAL A 101 -9.90 -12.35 0.28
C VAL A 101 -11.26 -11.93 -0.28
N ARG A 102 -11.95 -10.98 0.36
CA ARG A 102 -13.27 -10.51 -0.08
C ARG A 102 -13.24 -9.79 -1.43
N ASN A 103 -12.10 -9.19 -1.76
CA ASN A 103 -11.93 -8.39 -2.98
C ASN A 103 -11.17 -9.17 -4.06
N ASP A 104 -11.36 -10.49 -4.10
CA ASP A 104 -10.76 -11.40 -5.09
C ASP A 104 -9.22 -11.28 -5.22
N GLY A 105 -8.55 -10.88 -4.13
CA GLY A 105 -7.11 -10.66 -4.12
C GLY A 105 -6.29 -11.93 -4.28
N ILE A 106 -6.82 -13.09 -3.86
CA ILE A 106 -6.12 -14.38 -4.01
C ILE A 106 -5.89 -14.74 -5.49
N PRO A 107 -6.91 -14.76 -6.37
CA PRO A 107 -6.70 -14.89 -7.81
C PRO A 107 -5.68 -13.89 -8.40
N LEU A 108 -5.77 -12.62 -8.02
CA LEU A 108 -4.86 -11.57 -8.52
C LEU A 108 -3.41 -11.84 -8.13
N ILE A 109 -3.17 -12.21 -6.87
CA ILE A 109 -1.83 -12.55 -6.37
C ILE A 109 -1.27 -13.79 -7.09
N ILE A 110 -2.08 -14.83 -7.29
CA ILE A 110 -1.68 -16.03 -8.02
C ILE A 110 -1.27 -15.69 -9.45
N ALA A 111 -2.08 -14.89 -10.15
CA ALA A 111 -1.78 -14.44 -11.52
C ALA A 111 -0.48 -13.63 -11.57
N CYS A 112 -0.31 -12.68 -10.65
CA CYS A 112 0.89 -11.86 -10.51
C CYS A 112 2.15 -12.73 -10.34
N VAL A 113 2.15 -13.67 -9.39
CA VAL A 113 3.31 -14.53 -9.12
C VAL A 113 3.60 -15.48 -10.29
N SER A 114 2.56 -16.04 -10.90
CA SER A 114 2.70 -16.96 -12.06
C SER A 114 3.30 -16.27 -13.28
N SER A 115 3.05 -14.96 -13.46
CA SER A 115 3.67 -14.16 -14.52
C SER A 115 5.18 -13.90 -14.30
N SER A 116 5.63 -13.97 -13.04
CA SER A 116 7.02 -13.67 -12.64
C SER A 116 7.96 -14.88 -12.74
N SER A 117 7.43 -16.11 -12.73
CA SER A 117 8.19 -17.37 -12.84
C SER A 117 9.06 -17.53 -14.10
N GLY A 118 8.96 -16.63 -15.09
CA GLY A 118 9.87 -16.55 -16.24
C GLY A 118 11.14 -15.71 -16.02
N LYS A 119 11.30 -15.06 -14.85
CA LYS A 119 12.45 -14.17 -14.52
C LYS A 119 13.28 -14.72 -13.37
N THR A 120 13.60 -16.02 -13.36
CA THR A 120 14.72 -16.55 -12.58
C THR A 120 15.97 -15.78 -12.99
N LYS A 121 16.39 -14.82 -12.16
CA LYS A 121 17.74 -14.27 -12.22
C LYS A 121 18.67 -15.43 -11.94
N SER A 122 19.28 -15.97 -12.99
CA SER A 122 20.50 -16.75 -12.86
C SER A 122 21.49 -15.86 -12.10
N VAL A 123 21.80 -16.26 -10.87
CA VAL A 123 22.91 -15.71 -10.09
C VAL A 123 24.22 -16.12 -10.75
#